data_AF-A0A2K2VNW8-F1
#
_entry.id   AF-A0A2K2VNW8-F1
#
_cell.length_a   1.000
_cell.length_b   1.000
_cell.length_c   1.000
_cell.angle_alpha   90.00
_cell.angle_beta   90.00
_cell.angle_gamma   90.00
#
_symmetry.space_group_name_H-M   'P 1'
#
loop_
_entity.id
_entity.type
_entity.pdbx_description
1 polymer ?
#
loop_
_entity_poly.entity_id
_entity_poly.type
_entity_poly.pdbx_seq_one_letter_code
_entity_poly.pdbx_strand_id
1 'polypeptide(L)'
;MAQEQSYDIPLHDIKPIVEVQEYSLYYFLGVIFVLALLIIALGYLIYKYIQKRNAFNLRKEHCRLLNSLDLKNTKDSAYMITSLGATFKDDSPRHKEMYENLTNRLEEYKYKKEVESFSGEVLGYIALYKEMIDA
;
A
#
# COMPACT_ATOMS: atom_id res chain seq x y z
N MET A 1 22.16 -23.65 -88.69
CA MET A 1 21.47 -23.07 -87.53
C MET A 1 20.42 -24.07 -87.11
N ALA A 2 20.56 -24.68 -85.93
CA ALA A 2 19.56 -25.62 -85.42
C ALA A 2 18.34 -24.81 -84.93
N GLN A 3 17.14 -25.17 -85.41
CA GLN A 3 15.90 -24.57 -84.96
C GLN A 3 15.56 -25.11 -83.57
N GLU A 4 15.49 -24.24 -82.56
CA GLU A 4 14.95 -24.59 -81.25
C GLU A 4 13.46 -24.87 -81.37
N GLN A 5 13.05 -26.11 -81.05
CA GLN A 5 11.64 -26.47 -80.94
C GLN A 5 11.14 -26.08 -79.55
N SER A 6 10.29 -25.06 -79.49
CA SER A 6 9.55 -24.71 -78.27
C SER A 6 8.36 -25.65 -78.12
N TYR A 7 8.35 -26.46 -77.07
CA TYR A 7 7.22 -27.32 -76.72
C TYR A 7 6.23 -26.52 -75.85
N ASP A 8 5.02 -26.32 -76.35
CA ASP A 8 3.93 -25.69 -75.61
C ASP A 8 3.26 -26.75 -74.72
N ILE A 9 3.61 -26.75 -73.43
CA ILE A 9 3.01 -27.68 -72.46
C ILE A 9 1.67 -27.10 -72.03
N PRO A 10 0.52 -27.77 -72.29
CA PRO A 10 -0.77 -27.27 -71.86
C PRO A 10 -0.83 -27.27 -70.33
N LEU A 11 -0.89 -26.07 -69.74
CA LEU A 11 -0.96 -25.89 -68.30
C LEU A 11 -2.35 -26.32 -67.82
N HIS A 12 -2.44 -27.49 -67.20
CA HIS A 12 -3.69 -27.96 -66.61
C HIS A 12 -3.99 -27.17 -65.32
N ASP A 13 -5.12 -26.46 -65.36
CA ASP A 13 -5.94 -25.93 -64.27
C ASP A 13 -5.27 -25.91 -62.88
N ILE A 14 -4.43 -24.89 -62.65
CA ILE A 14 -3.92 -24.57 -61.33
C ILE A 14 -5.08 -24.06 -60.47
N LYS A 15 -5.35 -24.75 -59.35
CA LYS A 15 -6.40 -24.34 -58.41
C LYS A 15 -6.21 -22.86 -58.00
N PRO A 16 -7.30 -22.07 -57.92
CA PRO A 16 -7.20 -20.70 -57.44
C PRO A 16 -6.63 -20.68 -56.02
N ILE A 17 -5.87 -19.62 -55.71
CA ILE A 17 -5.31 -19.42 -54.38
C ILE A 17 -6.48 -19.36 -53.39
N VAL A 18 -6.53 -20.34 -52.49
CA VAL A 18 -7.51 -20.38 -51.42
C VAL A 18 -6.96 -19.53 -50.29
N GLU A 19 -7.66 -18.46 -49.94
CA GLU A 19 -7.32 -17.65 -48.78
C GLU A 19 -7.56 -18.46 -47.50
N VAL A 20 -6.48 -18.86 -46.84
CA VAL A 20 -6.53 -19.50 -45.53
C VAL A 20 -6.46 -18.40 -44.47
N GLN A 21 -7.49 -18.31 -43.63
CA GLN A 21 -7.50 -17.39 -42.51
C GLN A 21 -6.56 -17.89 -41.41
N GLU A 22 -5.55 -17.10 -41.05
CA GLU A 22 -4.59 -17.43 -40.00
C GLU A 22 -4.71 -16.48 -38.79
N TYR A 23 -5.01 -17.05 -37.62
CA TYR A 23 -5.18 -16.29 -36.38
C TYR A 23 -4.11 -16.58 -35.31
N SER A 24 -3.07 -17.33 -35.67
CA SER A 24 -2.00 -17.79 -34.76
C SER A 24 -1.35 -16.63 -33.99
N LEU A 25 -1.08 -15.50 -34.66
CA LEU A 25 -0.53 -14.29 -34.05
C LEU A 25 -1.49 -13.68 -33.00
N TYR A 26 -2.79 -13.64 -33.28
CA TYR A 26 -3.77 -13.08 -32.36
C TYR A 26 -3.93 -13.94 -31.11
N TYR A 27 -3.91 -15.27 -31.24
CA TYR A 27 -3.90 -16.17 -30.08
C TYR A 27 -2.65 -15.98 -29.23
N PHE A 28 -1.48 -15.87 -29.86
CA PHE A 28 -0.22 -15.62 -29.15
C PHE A 28 -0.26 -14.29 -28.37
N LEU A 29 -0.73 -13.21 -29.00
CA LEU A 29 -0.90 -11.92 -28.34
C LEU A 29 -1.93 -11.97 -27.20
N GLY A 30 -3.03 -12.70 -27.38
CA GLY A 30 -4.03 -12.90 -26.33
C GLY A 30 -3.45 -13.62 -25.12
N VAL A 31 -2.66 -14.67 -25.34
CA VAL A 31 -1.97 -15.39 -24.25
C VAL A 31 -0.99 -14.47 -23.53
N ILE A 32 -0.15 -13.72 -24.25
CA ILE A 32 0.78 -12.76 -23.65
C ILE A 32 0.04 -11.73 -22.81
N PHE A 33 -1.07 -11.19 -23.33
CA PHE A 33 -1.85 -10.18 -22.63
C PHE A 33 -2.42 -10.71 -21.33
N VAL A 34 -3.01 -11.92 -21.34
CA VAL A 34 -3.51 -12.58 -20.13
C VAL A 34 -2.38 -12.82 -19.13
N LEU A 35 -1.22 -13.28 -19.60
CA LEU A 35 -0.06 -13.53 -18.75
C LEU A 35 0.46 -12.24 -18.10
N ALA A 36 0.50 -11.14 -18.85
CA ALA A 36 0.86 -9.83 -18.35
C ALA A 36 -0.11 -9.34 -17.26
N LEU A 37 -1.42 -9.50 -17.48
CA LEU A 37 -2.44 -9.16 -16.47
C LEU A 37 -2.27 -9.98 -15.19
N LEU A 38 -1.98 -11.27 -15.30
CA LEU A 38 -1.72 -12.13 -14.15
C LEU A 38 -0.49 -11.67 -13.36
N ILE A 39 0.60 -11.31 -14.04
CA ILE A 39 1.82 -10.80 -13.39
C ILE A 39 1.52 -9.49 -12.66
N ILE A 40 0.79 -8.56 -13.29
CA ILE A 40 0.40 -7.29 -12.66
C ILE A 40 -0.47 -7.53 -11.43
N ALA A 41 -1.47 -8.40 -11.54
CA ALA A 41 -2.34 -8.75 -10.42
C ALA A 41 -1.55 -9.37 -9.27
N LEU A 42 -0.65 -10.31 -9.56
CA LEU A 42 0.18 -10.96 -8.55
C LEU A 42 1.12 -9.94 -7.88
N GLY A 43 1.76 -9.08 -8.66
CA GLY A 43 2.61 -8.00 -8.17
C GLY A 43 1.86 -7.05 -7.24
N TYR A 44 0.65 -6.65 -7.62
CA TYR A 44 -0.22 -5.82 -6.77
C TYR A 44 -0.58 -6.51 -5.45
N LEU A 45 -0.92 -7.81 -5.48
CA LEU A 45 -1.24 -8.57 -4.27
C LEU A 45 -0.03 -8.70 -3.33
N ILE A 46 1.16 -8.97 -3.87
CA ILE A 46 2.41 -9.03 -3.09
C ILE A 46 2.72 -7.67 -2.47
N TYR A 47 2.65 -6.59 -3.26
CA TYR A 47 2.85 -5.23 -2.78
C TYR A 47 1.91 -4.91 -1.60
N LYS A 48 0.61 -5.19 -1.77
CA LYS A 48 -0.41 -4.98 -0.75
C LYS A 48 -0.16 -5.81 0.50
N TYR A 49 0.31 -7.05 0.35
CA TYR A 49 0.64 -7.93 1.46
C TYR A 49 1.84 -7.43 2.28
N ILE A 50 2.92 -7.01 1.62
CA ILE A 50 4.10 -6.45 2.28
C ILE A 50 3.74 -5.15 3.00
N GLN A 51 2.97 -4.27 2.36
CA GLN A 51 2.55 -3.01 2.95
C GLN A 51 1.72 -3.22 4.23
N LYS A 52 0.81 -4.20 4.23
CA LYS A 52 0.03 -4.58 5.43
C LYS A 52 0.90 -5.11 6.56
N ARG A 53 1.89 -5.96 6.26
CA ARG A 53 2.81 -6.49 7.28
C ARG A 53 3.66 -5.38 7.91
N ASN A 54 4.19 -4.47 7.10
CA ASN A 54 4.99 -3.35 7.60
C ASN A 54 4.15 -2.40 8.47
N ALA A 55 2.92 -2.09 8.04
CA ALA A 55 2.01 -1.29 8.84
C ALA A 55 1.66 -1.94 10.19
N PHE A 56 1.44 -3.26 10.21
CA PHE A 56 1.20 -4.01 11.44
C PHE A 56 2.40 -3.95 12.40
N ASN A 57 3.62 -4.11 11.89
CA ASN A 57 4.84 -4.02 12.68
C ASN A 57 5.03 -2.62 13.29
N LEU A 58 4.82 -1.57 12.49
CA LEU A 58 4.93 -0.19 12.95
C LEU A 58 3.91 0.13 14.05
N ARG A 59 2.64 -0.28 13.86
CA ARG A 59 1.59 -0.10 14.89
C ARG A 59 1.96 -0.80 16.19
N LYS A 60 2.42 -2.04 16.12
CA LYS A 60 2.84 -2.81 17.29
C LYS A 60 4.00 -2.13 18.03
N GLU A 61 4.97 -1.60 17.27
CA GLU A 61 6.10 -0.87 17.84
C GLU A 61 5.66 0.42 18.53
N HIS A 62 4.82 1.23 17.88
CA HIS A 62 4.31 2.47 18.44
C HIS A 62 3.46 2.24 19.68
N CYS A 63 2.59 1.22 19.70
CA CYS A 63 1.83 0.85 20.89
C CYS A 63 2.76 0.47 22.05
N ARG A 64 3.77 -0.36 21.78
CA ARG A 64 4.79 -0.73 22.78
C ARG A 64 5.52 0.50 23.34
N LEU A 65 5.97 1.41 22.47
CA LEU A 65 6.66 2.63 22.87
C LEU A 65 5.77 3.55 23.71
N LEU A 66 4.50 3.71 23.32
CA LEU A 66 3.51 4.50 24.05
C LEU A 66 3.30 3.96 25.47
N ASN A 67 3.24 2.62 25.62
CA ASN A 67 3.07 1.94 26.90
C ASN A 67 4.31 2.00 27.79
N SER A 68 5.51 1.98 27.21
CA SER A 68 6.77 2.07 27.97
C SER A 68 7.24 3.49 28.30
N LEU A 69 6.47 4.52 27.92
CA LEU A 69 6.87 5.91 28.05
C LEU A 69 6.93 6.37 29.51
N ASP A 70 8.03 7.00 29.92
CA ASP A 70 8.17 7.61 31.25
C ASP A 70 7.56 9.02 31.28
N LEU A 71 6.38 9.13 31.90
CA LEU A 71 5.61 10.37 32.01
C LEU A 71 6.24 11.42 32.94
N LYS A 72 7.37 11.13 33.60
CA LYS A 72 8.10 12.11 34.42
C LYS A 72 8.73 13.23 33.59
N ASN A 73 9.18 12.91 32.37
CA ASN A 73 9.67 13.92 31.44
C ASN A 73 8.50 14.44 30.60
N THR A 74 7.78 15.43 31.16
CA THR A 74 6.52 15.93 30.62
C THR A 74 6.64 16.40 29.17
N LYS A 75 7.69 17.18 28.85
CA LYS A 75 7.87 17.78 27.53
C LYS A 75 8.12 16.73 26.46
N ASP A 76 9.12 15.87 26.70
CA ASP A 76 9.47 14.83 25.75
C ASP A 76 8.32 13.83 25.60
N SER A 77 7.64 13.51 26.71
CA SER A 77 6.46 12.67 26.68
C SER A 77 5.33 13.27 25.83
N ALA A 78 5.06 14.58 25.96
CA ALA A 78 4.02 15.24 25.17
C ALA A 78 4.31 15.18 23.67
N TYR A 79 5.57 15.36 23.26
CA TYR A 79 5.99 15.18 21.87
C TYR A 79 5.83 13.73 21.40
N MET A 80 6.31 12.78 22.19
CA MET A 80 6.28 11.36 21.84
C MET A 80 4.85 10.83 21.76
N ILE A 81 3.98 11.19 22.71
CA ILE A 81 2.56 10.79 22.70
C ILE A 81 1.86 11.35 21.46
N THR A 82 2.10 12.62 21.10
CA THR A 82 1.54 13.20 19.87
C THR A 82 2.02 12.41 18.64
N SER A 83 3.33 12.19 18.53
CA SER A 83 3.93 11.55 17.36
C SER A 83 3.52 10.09 17.19
N LEU A 84 3.61 9.29 18.25
CA LEU A 84 3.26 7.87 18.24
C LEU A 84 1.73 7.69 18.13
N GLY A 85 0.98 8.51 18.85
CA GLY A 85 -0.49 8.49 18.87
C GLY A 85 -1.13 8.77 17.52
N ALA A 86 -0.48 9.56 16.66
CA ALA A 86 -0.96 9.88 15.31
C ALA A 86 -1.17 8.64 14.43
N THR A 87 -0.52 7.52 14.76
CA THR A 87 -0.60 6.25 14.00
C THR A 87 -1.98 5.59 14.10
N PHE A 88 -2.73 5.88 15.16
CA PHE A 88 -4.01 5.26 15.48
C PHE A 88 -5.20 6.19 15.26
N LYS A 89 -4.95 7.46 14.92
CA LYS A 89 -5.99 8.49 14.79
C LYS A 89 -7.09 8.11 13.79
N ASP A 90 -6.74 7.38 12.74
CA ASP A 90 -7.64 7.04 11.63
C ASP A 90 -8.32 5.66 11.80
N ASP A 91 -8.17 5.00 12.96
CA ASP A 91 -8.80 3.70 13.22
C ASP A 91 -10.32 3.79 13.34
N SER A 92 -10.83 4.88 13.91
CA SER A 92 -12.26 5.20 13.93
C SER A 92 -12.50 6.69 14.12
N PRO A 93 -13.71 7.20 13.83
CA PRO A 93 -14.06 8.60 14.12
C PRO A 93 -13.82 8.98 15.59
N ARG A 94 -14.05 8.03 16.51
CA ARG A 94 -13.83 8.22 17.94
C ARG A 94 -12.34 8.32 18.29
N HIS A 95 -11.48 7.55 17.63
CA HIS A 95 -10.02 7.66 17.82
C HIS A 95 -9.51 9.02 17.37
N LYS A 96 -10.01 9.50 16.22
CA LYS A 96 -9.65 10.81 15.69
C LYS A 96 -9.99 11.93 16.66
N GLU A 97 -11.24 11.94 17.14
CA GLU A 97 -11.70 12.95 18.10
C GLU A 97 -10.90 12.91 19.41
N MET A 98 -10.65 11.71 19.95
CA MET A 98 -9.85 11.56 21.17
C MET A 98 -8.41 12.01 20.97
N TYR A 99 -7.80 11.67 19.82
CA TYR A 99 -6.45 12.08 19.48
C TYR A 99 -6.33 13.60 19.35
N GLU A 100 -7.28 14.25 18.70
CA GLU A 100 -7.32 15.72 18.57
C GLU A 100 -7.49 16.38 19.94
N ASN A 101 -8.40 15.87 20.78
CA ASN A 101 -8.60 16.38 22.14
C ASN A 101 -7.33 16.24 23.00
N LEU A 102 -6.71 15.05 22.98
CA LEU A 102 -5.46 14.80 23.69
C LEU A 102 -4.34 15.71 23.19
N THR A 103 -4.20 15.86 21.87
CA THR A 103 -3.14 16.68 21.26
C THR A 103 -3.27 18.14 21.69
N ASN A 104 -4.48 18.70 21.67
CA ASN A 104 -4.75 20.08 22.11
C ASN A 104 -4.33 20.31 23.56
N ARG A 105 -4.57 19.32 24.44
CA ARG A 105 -4.16 19.38 25.85
C ARG A 105 -2.65 19.26 26.03
N LEU A 106 -2.00 18.49 25.17
CA LEU A 106 -0.55 18.30 25.19
C LEU A 106 0.23 19.51 24.66
N GLU A 107 -0.41 20.42 23.90
CA GLU A 107 0.27 21.60 23.34
C GLU A 107 0.92 22.48 24.40
N GLU A 108 0.27 22.64 25.56
CA GLU A 108 0.78 23.45 26.67
C GLU A 108 2.16 22.98 27.16
N TYR A 109 2.45 21.68 27.00
CA TYR A 109 3.65 21.02 27.50
C TYR A 109 4.78 20.91 26.47
N LYS A 110 4.53 21.25 25.19
CA LYS A 110 5.50 21.05 24.10
C LYS A 110 6.44 22.24 23.92
N TYR A 111 5.92 23.46 24.06
CA TYR A 111 6.64 24.65 23.59
C TYR A 111 7.32 25.47 24.69
N LYS A 112 7.00 25.24 25.97
CA LYS A 112 7.64 25.95 27.10
C LYS A 112 9.04 25.37 27.37
N LYS A 113 9.96 26.22 27.87
CA LYS A 113 11.33 25.81 28.22
C LYS A 113 11.34 24.92 29.44
N GLU A 114 10.62 25.34 30.48
CA GLU A 114 10.32 24.54 31.66
C GLU A 114 8.82 24.28 31.69
N VAL A 115 8.45 23.06 32.05
CA VAL A 115 7.06 22.61 32.09
C VAL A 115 6.80 21.93 33.41
N GLU A 116 5.60 22.14 33.94
CA GLU A 116 5.12 21.42 35.11
C GLU A 116 4.88 19.94 34.77
N SER A 117 4.67 19.13 35.81
CA SER A 117 4.19 17.77 35.63
C SER A 117 2.81 17.77 34.97
N PHE A 118 2.47 16.70 34.26
CA PHE A 118 1.11 16.56 33.71
C PHE A 118 0.06 16.71 34.81
N SER A 119 -1.02 17.43 34.51
CA SER A 119 -2.17 17.47 35.39
C SER A 119 -2.84 16.09 35.47
N GLY A 120 -3.54 15.82 36.57
CA GLY A 120 -4.28 14.55 36.73
C GLY A 120 -5.32 14.33 35.63
N GLU A 121 -5.90 15.41 35.09
CA GLU A 121 -6.80 15.35 33.95
C GLU A 121 -6.06 14.84 32.70
N VAL A 122 -4.92 15.43 32.34
CA VAL A 122 -4.14 15.05 31.15
C VAL A 122 -3.66 13.61 31.25
N LEU A 123 -3.23 13.17 32.44
CA LEU A 123 -2.88 11.77 32.69
C LEU A 123 -4.06 10.82 32.44
N GLY A 124 -5.27 11.22 32.85
CA GLY A 124 -6.50 10.49 32.55
C GLY A 124 -6.77 10.35 31.05
N TYR A 125 -6.64 11.43 30.29
CA TYR A 125 -6.81 11.40 28.82
C TYR A 125 -5.73 10.55 28.14
N ILE A 126 -4.48 10.59 28.62
CA ILE A 126 -3.41 9.73 28.11
C ILE A 126 -3.75 8.25 28.34
N ALA A 127 -4.22 7.90 29.55
CA ALA A 127 -4.59 6.53 29.89
C ALA A 127 -5.79 6.04 29.05
N LEU A 128 -6.85 6.85 28.94
CA LEU A 128 -8.01 6.54 28.11
C LEU A 128 -7.64 6.32 26.65
N TYR A 129 -6.77 7.17 26.09
CA TYR A 129 -6.34 7.01 24.71
C TYR A 129 -5.50 5.73 24.52
N LYS A 130 -4.65 5.37 25.49
CA LYS A 130 -3.91 4.10 25.48
C LYS A 130 -4.85 2.89 25.49
N GLU A 131 -5.84 2.89 26.38
CA GLU A 131 -6.85 1.82 26.46
C GLU A 131 -7.63 1.67 25.15
N MET A 132 -7.97 2.79 24.50
CA MET A 132 -8.64 2.75 23.19
C MET A 132 -7.78 2.11 22.10
N ILE A 133 -6.47 2.36 22.10
CA ILE A 133 -5.53 1.83 21.11
C ILE A 133 -5.23 0.34 21.34
N ASP A 134 -5.24 -0.11 22.59
CA ASP A 134 -4.93 -1.50 22.98
C ASP A 134 -6.15 -2.44 22.87
N ALA A 135 -7.37 -1.90 22.80
CA ALA A 135 -8.63 -2.62 22.67
C ALA A 135 -8.92 -3.13 21.25
#